data_AF-A0A5N8H7R6-F1
#
_entry.id   AF-A0A5N8H7R6-F1
#
_cell.length_a   1.000
_cell.length_b   1.000
_cell.length_c   1.000
_cell.angle_alpha   90.00
_cell.angle_beta   90.00
_cell.angle_gamma   90.00
#
_symmetry.space_group_name_H-M   'P 1'
#
loop_
_entity.id
_entity.type
_entity.pdbx_description
1 polymer ?
#
loop_
_entity_poly.entity_id
_entity_poly.type
_entity_poly.pdbx_seq_one_letter_code
_entity_poly.pdbx_strand_id
1 'polypeptide(L)'
;MYVIAKELIGAPGMPATTKGIRQALQRYVQGKSCCSRRRSGSKATEYSIDCLPEVTQQALRERYALQLMTQKADESPAPVVIKARRSPAVVDAVEAYRGSPQLMVERLNALTENQRQVADARIAIVSEVMKVAQQPGFSCAKAIRFIVDNLARSQLDERIVAMVETANAKKGNSRALSEIT
;
A
#
# COMPACT_ATOMS: atom_id res chain seq x y z
N MET A 1 -14.46 4.22 -2.01
CA MET A 1 -14.60 2.76 -1.73
C MET A 1 -15.97 2.53 -1.13
N TYR A 2 -16.62 1.41 -1.46
CA TYR A 2 -17.94 1.03 -0.92
C TYR A 2 -17.82 -0.26 -0.13
N VAL A 3 -18.64 -0.39 0.92
CA VAL A 3 -18.67 -1.57 1.80
C VAL A 3 -20.10 -2.03 2.06
N ILE A 4 -20.25 -3.31 2.38
CA ILE A 4 -21.54 -3.87 2.82
C ILE A 4 -21.57 -4.04 4.34
N ALA A 5 -22.78 -4.07 4.91
CA ALA A 5 -22.97 -4.22 6.37
C ALA A 5 -22.25 -5.45 6.97
N LYS A 6 -22.04 -6.52 6.19
CA LYS A 6 -21.34 -7.73 6.64
C LYS A 6 -19.83 -7.51 6.84
N GLU A 7 -19.21 -6.62 6.05
CA GLU A 7 -17.78 -6.31 6.14
C GLU A 7 -17.44 -5.41 7.33
N LEU A 8 -18.46 -4.76 7.91
CA LEU A 8 -18.33 -3.88 9.07
C LEU A 8 -18.42 -4.62 10.41
N ILE A 9 -18.65 -5.94 10.39
CA ILE A 9 -18.68 -6.75 11.61
C ILE A 9 -17.28 -6.74 12.24
N GLY A 10 -17.21 -6.37 13.52
CA GLY A 10 -15.96 -6.22 14.25
C GLY A 10 -15.08 -5.04 13.78
N ALA A 11 -15.64 -4.09 13.01
CA ALA A 11 -14.96 -2.83 12.74
C ALA A 11 -15.09 -1.90 13.97
N PRO A 12 -14.01 -1.21 14.38
CA PRO A 12 -14.06 -0.29 15.52
C PRO A 12 -15.05 0.85 15.23
N GLY A 13 -15.80 1.26 16.25
CA GLY A 13 -16.87 2.27 16.12
C GLY A 13 -18.19 1.76 15.53
N MET A 14 -18.28 0.47 15.18
CA MET A 14 -19.51 -0.16 14.70
C MET A 14 -20.17 -1.04 15.76
N PRO A 15 -21.51 -1.19 15.75
CA PRO A 15 -22.20 -2.16 16.60
C PRO A 15 -21.75 -3.59 16.32
N ALA A 16 -21.80 -4.47 17.33
CA ALA A 16 -21.37 -5.86 17.19
C ALA A 16 -22.31 -6.72 16.32
N THR A 17 -23.59 -6.36 16.21
CA THR A 17 -24.60 -7.15 15.48
C THR A 17 -24.90 -6.57 14.11
N THR A 18 -25.12 -7.43 13.12
CA THR A 18 -25.51 -7.02 11.75
C THR A 18 -26.75 -6.14 11.73
N LYS A 19 -27.72 -6.42 12.62
CA LYS A 19 -28.94 -5.60 12.75
C LYS A 19 -28.60 -4.19 13.24
N GLY A 20 -27.79 -4.07 14.29
CA GLY A 20 -27.33 -2.77 14.81
C GLY A 20 -26.53 -1.98 13.77
N ILE A 21 -25.64 -2.66 13.03
CA ILE A 21 -24.87 -2.08 11.94
C ILE A 21 -25.80 -1.47 10.88
N ARG A 22 -26.80 -2.20 10.39
CA ARG A 22 -27.74 -1.67 9.39
C ARG A 22 -28.50 -0.44 9.89
N GLN A 23 -28.93 -0.43 11.15
CA GLN A 23 -29.60 0.72 11.75
C GLN A 23 -28.67 1.93 11.89
N ALA A 24 -27.40 1.72 12.24
CA ALA A 24 -26.40 2.78 12.31
C ALA A 24 -26.13 3.37 10.91
N LEU A 25 -25.96 2.51 9.91
CA LEU A 25 -25.75 2.92 8.52
C LEU A 25 -26.92 3.75 7.97
N GLN A 26 -28.17 3.36 8.27
CA GLN A 26 -29.34 4.14 7.88
C GLN A 26 -29.30 5.56 8.48
N ARG A 27 -28.87 5.70 9.74
CA ARG A 27 -28.69 7.00 10.39
C ARG A 27 -27.59 7.83 9.73
N TYR A 28 -26.46 7.23 9.37
CA TYR A 28 -25.34 7.94 8.73
C TYR A 28 -25.65 8.40 7.30
N VAL A 29 -26.46 7.64 6.58
CA VAL A 29 -26.90 7.96 5.20
C VAL A 29 -28.11 8.89 5.18
N GLN A 30 -28.82 9.06 6.29
CA GLN A 30 -30.04 9.86 6.33
C GLN A 30 -29.79 11.28 5.78
N GLY A 31 -30.52 11.65 4.73
CA GLY A 31 -30.35 12.93 4.03
C GLY A 31 -29.20 13.01 3.01
N LYS A 32 -28.45 11.91 2.79
CA LYS A 32 -27.30 11.83 1.86
C LYS A 32 -27.46 10.67 0.87
N SER A 33 -28.26 10.86 -0.17
CA SER A 33 -28.55 9.83 -1.17
C SER A 33 -27.31 9.29 -1.91
N CYS A 34 -26.25 10.09 -2.05
CA CYS A 34 -24.98 9.68 -2.67
C CYS A 34 -24.17 8.68 -1.82
N CYS A 35 -24.47 8.53 -0.52
CA CYS A 35 -23.73 7.66 0.39
C CYS A 35 -24.14 6.19 0.31
N SER A 36 -25.22 5.83 -0.40
CA SER A 36 -25.68 4.45 -0.52
C SER A 36 -26.13 4.11 -1.92
N ARG A 37 -25.85 2.87 -2.35
CA ARG A 37 -26.33 2.35 -3.62
C ARG A 37 -26.70 0.88 -3.50
N ARG A 38 -27.53 0.40 -4.41
CA ARG A 38 -27.81 -1.03 -4.53
C ARG A 38 -26.70 -1.69 -5.35
N ARG A 39 -26.19 -2.82 -4.88
CA ARG A 39 -25.18 -3.59 -5.62
C ARG A 39 -25.80 -4.19 -6.89
N SER A 40 -25.11 -4.07 -8.02
CA SER A 40 -25.52 -4.73 -9.26
C SER A 40 -25.50 -6.26 -9.06
N GLY A 41 -26.56 -6.94 -9.52
CA GLY A 41 -26.67 -8.40 -9.39
C GLY A 41 -26.98 -8.94 -7.99
N SER A 42 -27.22 -8.09 -6.98
CA SER A 42 -27.56 -8.53 -5.62
C SER A 42 -28.65 -7.67 -4.96
N LYS A 43 -29.25 -8.19 -3.89
CA LYS A 43 -30.14 -7.43 -3.00
C LYS A 43 -29.35 -6.67 -1.91
N ALA A 44 -28.02 -6.75 -1.90
CA ALA A 44 -27.18 -6.04 -0.94
C ALA A 44 -27.14 -4.53 -1.20
N THR A 45 -27.21 -3.74 -0.13
CA THR A 45 -26.95 -2.29 -0.15
C THR A 45 -25.49 -2.04 0.20
N GLU A 46 -24.83 -1.27 -0.64
CA GLU A 46 -23.47 -0.77 -0.47
C GLU A 46 -23.50 0.64 0.09
N TYR A 47 -22.56 0.93 0.98
CA TYR A 47 -22.41 2.19 1.68
C TYR A 47 -21.04 2.78 1.39
N SER A 48 -20.98 4.07 1.09
CA SER A 48 -19.70 4.76 0.92
C SER A 48 -18.96 4.81 2.26
N ILE A 49 -17.65 4.56 2.25
CA ILE A 49 -16.81 4.64 3.45
C ILE A 49 -16.83 6.06 4.03
N ASP A 50 -16.91 7.09 3.20
CA ASP A 50 -16.78 8.49 3.63
C ASP A 50 -17.91 8.96 4.56
N CYS A 51 -18.99 8.17 4.64
CA CYS A 51 -20.14 8.46 5.49
C CYS A 51 -20.09 7.70 6.83
N LEU A 52 -19.04 6.89 7.07
CA LEU A 52 -18.81 6.14 8.31
C LEU A 52 -18.02 6.97 9.34
N PRO A 53 -17.99 6.58 10.63
CA PRO A 53 -17.11 7.18 11.62
C PRO A 53 -15.63 7.09 11.21
N GLU A 54 -14.84 8.13 11.47
CA GLU A 54 -13.43 8.22 11.03
C GLU A 54 -12.59 7.01 11.47
N VAL A 55 -12.79 6.53 12.70
CA VAL A 55 -12.11 5.33 13.22
C VAL A 55 -12.43 4.09 12.39
N THR A 56 -13.69 3.94 11.95
CA THR A 56 -14.12 2.86 11.06
C THR A 56 -13.54 3.02 9.66
N GLN A 57 -13.51 4.26 9.15
CA GLN A 57 -12.93 4.54 7.83
C GLN A 57 -11.45 4.14 7.77
N GLN A 58 -10.68 4.53 8.78
CA GLN A 58 -9.25 4.22 8.88
C GLN A 58 -9.02 2.71 8.92
N ALA A 59 -9.72 1.99 9.80
CA ALA A 59 -9.60 0.54 9.92
C ALA A 59 -9.95 -0.20 8.60
N LEU A 60 -10.93 0.28 7.83
CA LEU A 60 -11.29 -0.31 6.54
C LEU A 60 -10.23 -0.04 5.47
N ARG A 61 -9.70 1.19 5.40
CA ARG A 61 -8.62 1.55 4.48
C ARG A 61 -7.37 0.72 4.75
N GLU A 62 -7.03 0.49 6.01
CA GLU A 62 -5.90 -0.36 6.43
C GLU A 62 -6.11 -1.84 6.06
N ARG A 63 -7.28 -2.41 6.37
CA ARG A 63 -7.62 -3.79 5.98
C ARG A 63 -7.54 -3.98 4.46
N TYR A 64 -8.04 -3.02 3.71
CA TYR A 64 -7.99 -3.04 2.25
C TYR A 64 -6.54 -2.91 1.73
N ALA A 65 -5.72 -2.05 2.33
CA ALA A 65 -4.31 -1.93 1.98
C ALA A 65 -3.56 -3.25 2.18
N LEU A 66 -3.80 -3.98 3.28
CA LEU A 66 -3.23 -5.33 3.47
C LEU A 66 -3.67 -6.30 2.38
N GLN A 67 -4.96 -6.31 2.03
CA GLN A 67 -5.47 -7.19 0.96
C GLN A 67 -4.83 -6.90 -0.39
N LEU A 68 -4.55 -5.64 -0.71
CA LEU A 68 -3.85 -5.26 -1.94
C LEU A 68 -2.42 -5.77 -1.98
N MET A 69 -1.76 -5.84 -0.82
CA MET A 69 -0.37 -6.32 -0.71
C MET A 69 -0.26 -7.86 -0.81
N THR A 70 -1.32 -8.59 -0.44
CA THR A 70 -1.44 -10.04 -0.64
C THR A 70 -1.68 -10.41 -2.09
N GLN A 71 -2.38 -9.57 -2.86
CA GLN A 71 -2.59 -9.81 -4.28
C GLN A 71 -1.24 -9.68 -5.02
N LYS A 72 -0.83 -10.75 -5.69
CA LYS A 72 0.36 -10.74 -6.54
C LYS A 72 0.18 -9.67 -7.62
N ALA A 73 1.23 -8.89 -7.87
CA ALA A 73 1.16 -7.82 -8.85
C ALA A 73 0.79 -8.38 -10.23
N ASP A 74 -0.30 -7.90 -10.82
CA ASP A 74 -0.34 -7.73 -12.27
C ASP A 74 0.62 -6.59 -12.61
N GLU A 75 1.29 -6.70 -13.76
CA GLU A 75 2.19 -5.66 -14.30
C GLU A 75 1.41 -4.36 -14.52
N SER A 76 1.29 -3.55 -13.48
CA SER A 76 0.67 -2.23 -13.57
C SER A 76 1.67 -1.26 -14.21
N PRO A 77 1.23 -0.39 -15.12
CA PRO A 77 2.12 0.55 -15.80
C PRO A 77 2.83 1.46 -14.78
N ALA A 78 4.12 1.71 -15.04
CA ALA A 78 4.94 2.54 -14.17
C ALA A 78 4.27 3.90 -13.92
N PRO A 79 4.10 4.33 -12.65
CA PRO A 79 3.49 5.61 -12.36
C PRO A 79 4.35 6.75 -12.90
N VAL A 80 3.70 7.81 -13.40
CA VAL A 80 4.39 9.01 -13.91
C VAL A 80 5.16 9.65 -12.75
N VAL A 81 6.49 9.60 -12.83
CA VAL A 81 7.39 10.12 -11.82
C VAL A 81 7.27 11.65 -11.75
N ILE A 82 6.63 12.17 -10.71
CA ILE A 82 6.70 13.59 -10.38
C ILE A 82 8.10 13.85 -9.82
N LYS A 83 8.84 14.77 -10.46
CA LYS A 83 10.24 15.08 -10.09
C LYS A 83 10.30 15.70 -8.68
N ALA A 84 10.53 14.88 -7.67
CA ALA A 84 10.96 15.36 -6.36
C ALA A 84 12.39 15.93 -6.48
N ARG A 85 12.72 16.93 -5.64
CA ARG A 85 14.07 17.49 -5.54
C ARG A 85 15.04 16.38 -5.11
N ARG A 86 15.95 16.00 -6.00
CA ARG A 86 16.97 14.96 -5.77
C ARG A 86 18.33 15.62 -5.58
N SER A 87 19.23 14.94 -4.86
CA SER A 87 20.63 15.36 -4.77
C SER A 87 21.27 15.37 -6.16
N PRO A 88 21.99 16.44 -6.55
CA PRO A 88 22.52 16.61 -7.91
C PRO A 88 23.44 15.44 -8.32
N ALA A 89 24.33 14.98 -7.43
CA ALA A 89 25.26 13.89 -7.72
C ALA A 89 24.61 12.55 -8.14
N VAL A 90 23.45 12.21 -7.56
CA VAL A 90 22.72 10.98 -7.93
C VAL A 90 21.95 11.16 -9.24
N VAL A 91 21.47 12.37 -9.50
CA VAL A 91 20.80 12.71 -10.76
C VAL A 91 21.81 12.65 -11.91
N ASP A 92 23.01 13.22 -11.73
CA ASP A 92 24.06 13.25 -12.75
C ASP A 92 24.50 11.85 -13.19
N ALA A 93 24.67 10.91 -12.25
CA ALA A 93 25.02 9.53 -12.58
C ALA A 93 23.90 8.81 -13.36
N VAL A 94 22.65 8.99 -12.95
CA VAL A 94 21.48 8.38 -13.62
C VAL A 94 21.25 9.01 -14.99
N GLU A 95 21.45 10.32 -15.14
CA GLU A 95 21.36 11.01 -16.42
C GLU A 95 22.50 10.63 -17.36
N ALA A 96 23.72 10.44 -16.85
CA ALA A 96 24.84 9.90 -17.62
C ALA A 96 24.53 8.50 -18.19
N TYR A 97 23.84 7.64 -17.42
CA TYR A 97 23.40 6.33 -17.93
C TYR A 97 22.28 6.45 -18.98
N ARG A 98 21.39 7.43 -18.87
CA ARG A 98 20.36 7.69 -19.91
C ARG A 98 20.97 8.20 -21.21
N GLY A 99 22.06 8.97 -21.14
CA GLY A 99 22.76 9.52 -22.29
C GLY A 99 23.63 8.51 -23.05
N SER A 100 23.97 7.37 -22.45
CA SER A 100 24.78 6.32 -23.08
C SER A 100 24.24 4.92 -22.76
N PRO A 101 23.45 4.31 -23.67
CA PRO A 101 22.92 2.96 -23.50
C PRO A 101 24.00 1.89 -23.31
N GLN A 102 25.16 2.05 -23.95
CA GLN A 102 26.28 1.12 -23.87
C GLN A 102 26.89 1.11 -22.45
N LEU A 103 27.12 2.28 -21.88
CA LEU A 103 27.61 2.42 -20.50
C LEU A 103 26.63 1.80 -19.50
N MET A 104 25.32 1.92 -19.72
CA MET A 104 24.32 1.28 -18.88
C MET A 104 24.42 -0.25 -18.92
N VAL A 105 24.55 -0.85 -20.11
CA VAL A 105 24.71 -2.31 -20.27
C VAL A 105 25.97 -2.81 -19.58
N GLU A 106 27.10 -2.12 -19.75
CA GLU A 106 28.37 -2.48 -19.09
C GLU A 106 28.24 -2.47 -17.57
N ARG A 107 27.59 -1.45 -17.00
CA ARG A 107 27.37 -1.35 -15.56
C ARG A 107 26.45 -2.45 -15.02
N LEU A 108 25.39 -2.79 -15.76
CA LEU A 108 24.50 -3.90 -15.41
C LEU A 108 25.25 -5.24 -15.40
N ASN A 109 26.10 -5.47 -16.41
CA ASN A 109 26.91 -6.69 -16.50
C ASN A 109 27.96 -6.79 -15.39
N ALA A 110 28.44 -5.65 -14.87
CA ALA A 110 29.38 -5.60 -13.76
C ALA A 110 28.75 -5.91 -12.38
N LEU A 111 27.41 -5.92 -12.26
CA LEU A 111 26.75 -6.25 -11.00
C LEU A 111 26.84 -7.74 -10.70
N THR A 112 27.20 -8.06 -9.46
CA THR A 112 27.09 -9.42 -8.91
C THR A 112 25.63 -9.83 -8.76
N GLU A 113 25.36 -11.13 -8.79
CA GLU A 113 24.00 -11.65 -8.63
C GLU A 113 23.36 -11.21 -7.29
N ASN A 114 24.13 -11.18 -6.21
CA ASN A 114 23.65 -10.68 -4.92
C ASN A 114 23.25 -9.19 -5.01
N GLN A 115 24.06 -8.36 -5.66
CA GLN A 115 23.71 -6.94 -5.85
C GLN A 115 22.42 -6.76 -6.67
N ARG A 116 22.20 -7.61 -7.68
CA ARG A 116 20.95 -7.61 -8.46
C ARG A 116 19.76 -7.99 -7.59
N GLN A 117 19.85 -9.10 -6.85
CA GLN A 117 18.79 -9.56 -5.95
C GLN A 117 18.42 -8.51 -4.89
N VAL A 118 19.41 -7.83 -4.31
CA VAL A 118 19.18 -6.74 -3.36
C VAL A 118 18.49 -5.55 -4.04
N ALA A 119 18.90 -5.19 -5.27
CA ALA A 119 18.28 -4.11 -6.03
C ALA A 119 16.83 -4.44 -6.40
N ASP A 120 16.57 -5.65 -6.90
CA ASP A 120 15.24 -6.14 -7.26
C ASP A 120 14.31 -6.18 -6.05
N ALA A 121 14.80 -6.66 -4.90
CA ALA A 121 14.03 -6.65 -3.67
C ALA A 121 13.67 -5.23 -3.21
N ARG A 122 14.59 -4.27 -3.32
CA ARG A 122 14.32 -2.86 -3.01
C ARG A 122 13.29 -2.25 -3.95
N ILE A 123 13.40 -2.52 -5.26
CA ILE A 123 12.43 -2.06 -6.26
C ILE A 123 11.04 -2.64 -5.97
N ALA A 124 10.98 -3.93 -5.64
CA ALA A 124 9.73 -4.60 -5.31
C ALA A 124 9.08 -4.00 -4.05
N ILE A 125 9.83 -3.72 -2.98
CA ILE A 125 9.30 -3.02 -1.80
C ILE A 125 8.74 -1.63 -2.17
N VAL A 126 9.48 -0.86 -2.98
CA VAL A 126 9.02 0.45 -3.45
C VAL A 126 7.74 0.32 -4.27
N SER A 127 7.60 -0.73 -5.09
CA SER A 127 6.37 -1.00 -5.83
C SER A 127 5.18 -1.23 -4.89
N GLU A 128 5.37 -1.97 -3.79
CA GLU A 128 4.32 -2.21 -2.80
C GLU A 128 3.94 -0.92 -2.05
N VAL A 129 4.93 -0.08 -1.70
CA VAL A 129 4.69 1.26 -1.14
C VAL A 129 3.84 2.08 -2.11
N MET A 130 4.18 2.09 -3.39
CA MET A 130 3.46 2.87 -4.41
C MET A 130 2.03 2.36 -4.61
N LYS A 131 1.78 1.04 -4.59
CA LYS A 131 0.43 0.48 -4.65
C LYS A 131 -0.44 0.97 -3.49
N VAL A 132 0.10 0.99 -2.27
CA VAL A 132 -0.61 1.50 -1.08
C VAL A 132 -0.81 3.01 -1.17
N ALA A 133 0.21 3.76 -1.59
CA ALA A 133 0.16 5.22 -1.70
C ALA A 133 -0.81 5.73 -2.78
N GLN A 134 -1.16 4.90 -3.76
CA GLN A 134 -2.20 5.22 -4.75
C GLN A 134 -3.61 5.12 -4.18
N GLN A 135 -3.79 4.55 -2.98
CA GLN A 135 -5.11 4.42 -2.37
C GLN A 135 -5.55 5.72 -1.67
N PRO A 136 -6.85 6.08 -1.74
CA PRO A 136 -7.37 7.26 -1.05
C PRO A 136 -7.09 7.23 0.45
N GLY A 137 -6.58 8.34 0.99
CA GLY A 137 -6.25 8.47 2.42
C GLY A 137 -4.85 7.97 2.81
N PHE A 138 -4.04 7.55 1.84
CA PHE A 138 -2.61 7.28 2.01
C PHE A 138 -1.76 8.32 1.28
N SER A 139 -0.88 9.00 2.01
CA SER A 139 0.27 9.68 1.40
C SER A 139 1.42 8.68 1.27
N CYS A 140 2.45 9.00 0.46
CA CYS A 140 3.66 8.16 0.38
C CYS A 140 4.30 7.92 1.77
N ALA A 141 4.45 8.98 2.57
CA ALA A 141 4.97 8.86 3.94
C ALA A 141 4.08 7.97 4.82
N LYS A 142 2.74 8.10 4.70
CA LYS A 142 1.79 7.26 5.45
C LYS A 142 1.84 5.79 5.00
N ALA A 143 2.00 5.53 3.71
CA ALA A 143 2.17 4.19 3.17
C ALA A 143 3.45 3.53 3.67
N ILE A 144 4.55 4.28 3.75
CA ILE A 144 5.82 3.79 4.29
C ILE A 144 5.66 3.42 5.77
N ARG A 145 5.14 4.33 6.61
CA ARG A 145 4.88 4.04 8.03
C ARG A 145 3.97 2.83 8.20
N PHE A 146 2.89 2.76 7.42
CA PHE A 146 1.97 1.63 7.44
C PHE A 146 2.68 0.30 7.18
N ILE A 147 3.57 0.22 6.18
CA ILE A 147 4.31 -1.00 5.87
C ILE A 147 5.30 -1.34 7.01
N VAL A 148 6.01 -0.35 7.54
CA VAL A 148 6.94 -0.55 8.67
C VAL A 148 6.21 -1.07 9.90
N ASP A 149 5.07 -0.47 10.26
CA ASP A 149 4.23 -0.87 11.39
C ASP A 149 3.71 -2.31 11.24
N ASN A 150 3.20 -2.66 10.05
CA ASN A 150 2.68 -3.99 9.79
C ASN A 150 3.80 -5.05 9.70
N LEU A 151 5.01 -4.67 9.30
CA LEU A 151 6.18 -5.54 9.39
C LEU A 151 6.51 -5.87 10.84
N ALA A 152 6.55 -4.84 11.71
CA ALA A 152 6.84 -5.01 13.15
C ALA A 152 5.79 -5.87 13.86
N ARG A 153 4.54 -5.86 13.38
CA ARG A 153 3.43 -6.67 13.90
C ARG A 153 3.31 -8.05 13.25
N SER A 154 4.20 -8.40 12.32
CA SER A 154 4.13 -9.65 11.53
C SER A 154 2.78 -9.83 10.81
N GLN A 155 2.22 -8.73 10.30
CA GLN A 155 0.93 -8.70 9.59
C GLN A 155 1.08 -8.59 8.07
N LEU A 156 2.32 -8.50 7.56
CA LEU A 156 2.59 -8.51 6.14
C LEU A 156 2.70 -9.93 5.59
N ASP A 157 2.44 -10.06 4.29
CA ASP A 157 2.60 -11.29 3.54
C ASP A 157 4.05 -11.80 3.56
N GLU A 158 4.23 -13.12 3.63
CA GLU A 158 5.56 -13.77 3.70
C GLU A 158 6.46 -13.38 2.53
N ARG A 159 5.90 -13.18 1.34
CA ARG A 159 6.65 -12.67 0.17
C ARG A 159 7.27 -11.31 0.45
N ILE A 160 6.53 -10.41 1.11
CA ILE A 160 7.00 -9.06 1.41
C ILE A 160 8.06 -9.10 2.50
N VAL A 161 7.88 -9.95 3.51
CA VAL A 161 8.90 -10.19 4.53
C VAL A 161 10.21 -10.66 3.90
N ALA A 162 10.16 -11.67 3.03
CA ALA A 162 11.36 -12.18 2.32
C ALA A 162 12.04 -11.10 1.46
N MET A 163 11.27 -10.23 0.79
CA MET A 163 11.83 -9.09 0.05
C MET A 163 12.52 -8.10 0.99
N VAL A 164 11.93 -7.79 2.15
CA VAL A 164 12.55 -6.91 3.15
C VAL A 164 13.86 -7.48 3.65
N GLU A 165 13.92 -8.78 3.94
CA GLU A 165 15.16 -9.44 4.36
C GLU A 165 16.24 -9.36 3.29
N THR A 166 15.88 -9.63 2.03
CA THR A 166 16.80 -9.56 0.88
C THR A 166 17.28 -8.12 0.64
N ALA A 167 16.39 -7.13 0.78
CA ALA A 167 16.73 -5.71 0.59
C ALA A 167 17.68 -5.16 1.67
N ASN A 168 17.54 -5.65 2.91
CA ASN A 168 18.34 -5.28 4.08
C ASN A 168 19.61 -6.13 4.17
N ALA A 169 20.49 -6.03 3.17
CA ALA A 169 21.78 -6.73 3.00
C ALA A 169 22.82 -6.59 4.15
N LYS A 170 22.45 -6.14 5.35
CA LYS A 170 23.31 -6.08 6.54
C LYS A 170 23.44 -7.45 7.21
N LYS A 171 24.66 -7.81 7.62
CA LYS A 171 24.92 -8.98 8.49
C LYS A 171 24.41 -8.69 9.91
N GLY A 172 23.36 -9.40 10.36
CA GLY A 172 22.85 -9.35 11.73
C GLY A 172 21.34 -9.65 11.83
N ASN A 173 20.88 -10.17 12.98
CA ASN A 173 19.48 -10.59 13.20
C ASN A 173 18.48 -9.44 13.41
N SER A 174 18.93 -8.18 13.50
CA SER A 174 18.04 -7.01 13.61
C SER A 174 17.58 -6.52 12.23
N ARG A 175 16.75 -7.31 11.57
CA ARG A 175 16.22 -7.04 10.22
C ARG A 175 14.94 -6.19 10.32
N ALA A 176 15.06 -4.87 10.40
CA ALA A 176 13.91 -3.96 10.39
C ALA A 176 14.07 -2.86 9.34
N LEU A 177 12.96 -2.40 8.78
CA LEU A 177 12.91 -1.14 8.04
C LEU A 177 12.87 0.01 9.07
N SER A 178 13.68 1.03 8.88
CA SER A 178 13.65 2.24 9.71
C SER A 178 12.47 3.14 9.33
N GLU A 179 11.81 3.74 10.31
CA GLU A 179 10.79 4.76 10.08
C GLU A 179 11.38 6.04 9.47
N ILE A 180 10.54 6.79 8.75
CA ILE A 180 10.87 8.13 8.29
C ILE A 180 10.63 9.09 9.46
N THR A 181 11.71 9.70 9.94
CA THR A 181 11.69 10.83 10.90
C THR A 181 11.12 12.08 10.26
#